data_AF-A0A533Y5Y8-F1
#
_entry.id   AF-A0A533Y5Y8-F1
#
_cell.length_a   1.000
_cell.length_b   1.000
_cell.length_c   1.000
_cell.angle_alpha   90.00
_cell.angle_beta   90.00
_cell.angle_gamma   90.00
#
_symmetry.space_group_name_H-M   'P 1'
#
loop_
_entity.id
_entity.type
_entity.pdbx_description
1 polymer ?
#
loop_
_entity_poly.entity_id
_entity_poly.type
_entity_poly.pdbx_seq_one_letter_code
_entity_poly.pdbx_strand_id
1 'polypeptide(L)'
;MYFSAKGEYGIMAVLDLALANGSAPVQAKAIADRQGIPLRFLEHILSALKHAGLVESARGAHGGYRLAKPASEIRIGDVIQAVDGPIAMPARALPRLRNGNGHLTCAAGRAISKHNEH
;
A
#
# COMPACT_ATOMS: atom_id res chain seq x y z
N MET A 1 7.11 -7.92 -18.54
CA MET A 1 6.23 -7.38 -17.47
C MET A 1 7.07 -7.32 -16.21
N TYR A 2 7.46 -6.13 -15.77
CA TYR A 2 8.42 -5.95 -14.66
C TYR A 2 7.62 -5.57 -13.42
N PHE A 3 7.40 -6.51 -12.50
CA PHE A 3 6.92 -6.18 -11.16
C PHE A 3 8.08 -5.60 -10.36
N SER A 4 7.82 -4.63 -9.49
CA SER A 4 8.83 -4.15 -8.56
C SER A 4 9.17 -5.27 -7.57
N ALA A 5 10.39 -5.29 -7.04
CA ALA A 5 10.76 -6.25 -5.99
C ALA A 5 9.78 -6.16 -4.81
N LYS A 6 9.32 -4.95 -4.48
CA LYS A 6 8.29 -4.70 -3.45
C LYS A 6 6.97 -5.42 -3.74
N GLY A 7 6.47 -5.32 -4.97
CA GLY A 7 5.25 -5.99 -5.41
C GLY A 7 5.35 -7.51 -5.30
N GLU A 8 6.48 -8.08 -5.73
CA GLU A 8 6.75 -9.52 -5.60
C GLU A 8 6.72 -9.97 -4.13
N TYR A 9 7.43 -9.26 -3.25
CA TYR A 9 7.43 -9.55 -1.82
C TYR A 9 6.05 -9.38 -1.17
N GLY A 10 5.25 -8.42 -1.65
CA GLY A 10 3.86 -8.25 -1.23
C GLY A 10 2.99 -9.46 -1.58
N ILE A 11 3.14 -9.98 -2.80
CA ILE A 11 2.41 -11.18 -3.25
C ILE A 11 2.82 -12.39 -2.41
N MET A 12 4.11 -12.60 -2.19
CA MET A 12 4.61 -13.71 -1.36
C MET A 12 4.07 -13.63 0.07
N ALA A 13 4.01 -12.44 0.66
CA ALA A 13 3.43 -12.25 2.00
C ALA A 13 1.93 -12.59 2.03
N VAL A 14 1.15 -12.15 1.04
CA VAL A 14 -0.29 -12.46 0.96
C VAL A 14 -0.53 -13.95 0.72
N LEU A 15 0.29 -14.59 -0.10
CA LEU A 15 0.21 -16.04 -0.35
C LEU A 15 0.50 -16.84 0.92
N ASP A 16 1.53 -16.44 1.68
CA ASP A 16 1.89 -17.06 2.95
C ASP A 16 0.73 -16.96 3.97
N LEU A 17 0.07 -15.81 4.03
CA LEU A 17 -1.14 -15.61 4.85
C LEU A 17 -2.34 -16.41 4.34
N ALA A 18 -2.49 -16.59 3.03
CA ALA A 18 -3.55 -17.41 2.43
C ALA A 18 -3.38 -18.89 2.76
N LEU A 19 -2.14 -19.39 2.73
CA LEU A 19 -1.81 -20.78 3.05
C LEU A 19 -2.05 -21.11 4.54
N ALA A 20 -1.94 -20.13 5.43
CA ALA A 20 -2.31 -20.28 6.84
C ALA A 20 -3.84 -20.45 7.05
N ASN A 21 -4.64 -20.24 6.00
CA ASN A 21 -6.07 -20.56 5.89
C ASN A 21 -6.92 -20.07 7.07
N GLY A 22 -6.59 -18.88 7.61
CA GLY A 22 -7.32 -18.22 8.69
C GLY A 22 -7.27 -18.90 10.06
N SER A 23 -6.51 -19.99 10.23
CA SER A 23 -6.50 -20.78 11.47
C SER A 23 -5.85 -20.02 12.64
N ALA A 24 -4.84 -19.20 12.37
CA ALA A 24 -4.21 -18.34 13.37
C ALA A 24 -3.56 -17.10 12.72
N PRO A 25 -3.45 -15.96 13.44
CA PRO A 25 -2.61 -14.84 13.02
C PRO A 25 -1.16 -15.29 12.87
N VAL A 26 -0.53 -14.89 11.77
CA VAL A 26 0.85 -15.25 11.45
C VAL A 26 1.79 -14.10 11.81
N GLN A 27 2.85 -14.38 12.56
CA GLN A 27 3.82 -13.35 12.93
C GLN A 27 4.60 -12.86 11.71
N ALA A 28 4.81 -11.54 11.60
CA ALA A 28 5.65 -10.96 10.54
C ALA A 28 7.06 -11.55 10.53
N LYS A 29 7.63 -11.85 11.70
CA LYS A 29 8.93 -12.54 11.83
C LYS A 29 8.92 -13.92 11.18
N ALA A 30 7.88 -14.71 11.38
CA ALA A 30 7.77 -16.04 10.79
C ALA A 30 7.66 -15.96 9.25
N ILE A 31 6.94 -14.97 8.72
CA ILE A 31 6.85 -14.72 7.28
C ILE A 31 8.21 -14.27 6.72
N ALA A 32 8.88 -13.35 7.41
CA ALA A 32 10.22 -12.86 7.05
C ALA A 32 11.24 -14.01 6.97
N ASP A 33 11.25 -14.89 7.98
CA ASP A 33 12.16 -16.04 8.05
C ASP A 33 11.86 -17.06 6.93
N ARG A 34 10.57 -17.33 6.63
CA ARG A 34 10.17 -18.26 5.56
C ARG A 34 10.53 -17.77 4.16
N GLN A 35 10.35 -16.47 3.92
CA GLN A 35 10.53 -15.87 2.60
C GLN A 35 11.94 -15.28 2.40
N GLY A 36 12.78 -15.27 3.44
CA GLY A 36 14.11 -14.66 3.40
C GLY A 36 14.08 -13.13 3.25
N ILE A 37 13.01 -12.47 3.70
CA ILE A 37 12.80 -11.04 3.53
C ILE A 37 13.21 -10.31 4.82
N PRO A 38 13.98 -9.21 4.76
CA PRO A 38 14.29 -8.43 5.96
C PRO A 38 13.03 -7.97 6.70
N LEU A 39 12.93 -8.27 8.00
CA LEU A 39 11.71 -8.02 8.80
C LEU A 39 11.18 -6.60 8.67
N ARG A 40 12.03 -5.58 8.84
CA ARG A 40 11.64 -4.16 8.73
C ARG A 40 11.00 -3.84 7.38
N PHE A 41 11.52 -4.44 6.32
CA PHE A 41 11.01 -4.21 4.98
C PHE A 41 9.66 -4.90 4.77
N LEU A 42 9.49 -6.11 5.31
CA LEU A 42 8.21 -6.79 5.32
C LEU A 42 7.16 -6.05 6.16
N GLU A 43 7.53 -5.50 7.31
CA GLU A 43 6.63 -4.69 8.16
C GLU A 43 6.10 -3.47 7.41
N HIS A 44 6.94 -2.83 6.58
CA HIS A 44 6.52 -1.74 5.72
C HIS A 44 5.48 -2.20 4.69
N ILE A 45 5.71 -3.35 4.04
CA ILE A 45 4.77 -3.95 3.09
C ILE A 45 3.44 -4.30 3.79
N LEU A 46 3.50 -4.99 4.93
CA LEU A 46 2.32 -5.40 5.70
C LEU A 46 1.53 -4.20 6.23
N SER A 47 2.21 -3.10 6.57
CA SER A 47 1.55 -1.84 6.93
C SER A 47 0.78 -1.26 5.75
N ALA A 48 1.35 -1.26 4.54
CA ALA A 48 0.67 -0.79 3.35
C ALA A 48 -0.56 -1.66 2.99
N LEU A 49 -0.40 -2.99 3.04
CA LEU A 49 -1.50 -3.94 2.84
C LEU A 49 -2.62 -3.77 3.88
N LYS A 50 -2.27 -3.43 5.12
CA LYS A 50 -3.23 -3.16 6.19
C LYS A 50 -4.03 -1.89 5.90
N HIS A 51 -3.38 -0.82 5.44
CA HIS A 51 -4.08 0.41 5.05
C HIS A 51 -5.02 0.18 3.86
N ALA A 52 -4.67 -0.72 2.95
CA ALA A 52 -5.54 -1.13 1.84
C ALA A 52 -6.69 -2.06 2.26
N GLY A 53 -6.74 -2.48 3.53
CA GLY A 53 -7.78 -3.39 4.03
C GLY A 53 -7.68 -4.81 3.49
N LEU A 54 -6.49 -5.23 3.03
CA LEU A 54 -6.23 -6.59 2.56
C LEU A 54 -5.81 -7.53 3.69
N VAL A 55 -5.14 -6.98 4.71
CA VAL A 55 -4.68 -7.72 5.89
C VAL A 55 -5.08 -7.00 7.18
N GLU A 56 -5.23 -7.78 8.24
CA GLU A 56 -5.55 -7.29 9.58
C GLU A 56 -4.46 -7.68 10.56
N SER A 57 -4.12 -6.77 11.46
CA SER A 57 -3.19 -7.04 12.56
C SER A 57 -3.93 -7.48 13.81
N ALA A 58 -3.64 -8.68 14.33
CA ALA A 58 -4.05 -9.11 15.65
C ALA A 58 -3.03 -8.64 16.71
N ARG A 59 -3.51 -8.06 17.81
CA ARG A 59 -2.66 -7.64 18.96
C ARG A 59 -2.57 -8.77 20.00
N GLY A 60 -1.48 -8.81 20.77
CA GLY A 60 -1.25 -9.75 21.87
C GLY A 60 0.10 -10.47 21.79
N ALA A 61 0.42 -11.31 22.79
CA ALA A 61 1.67 -12.08 22.86
C ALA A 61 1.85 -13.07 21.69
N HIS A 62 0.73 -13.53 21.11
CA HIS A 62 0.67 -14.35 19.88
C HIS A 62 0.03 -13.57 18.72
N GLY A 63 0.15 -12.24 18.73
CA GLY A 63 -0.35 -11.38 17.66
C GLY A 63 0.36 -11.60 16.33
N GLY A 64 -0.19 -11.05 15.26
CA GLY A 64 0.31 -11.27 13.90
C GLY A 64 -0.59 -10.64 12.85
N TYR A 65 -0.48 -11.14 11.62
CA TYR A 65 -1.25 -10.72 10.48
C TYR A 65 -2.14 -11.86 9.99
N ARG A 66 -3.32 -11.51 9.49
CA ARG A 66 -4.23 -12.43 8.79
C ARG A 66 -4.82 -11.71 7.58
N LEU A 67 -5.40 -12.46 6.65
CA LEU A 67 -6.19 -11.84 5.58
C LEU A 67 -7.47 -11.22 6.17
N ALA A 68 -7.81 -10.03 5.68
CA ALA A 68 -9.06 -9.34 6.05
C ALA A 68 -10.28 -9.97 5.37
N LYS A 69 -10.05 -10.68 4.26
CA LYS A 69 -11.06 -11.29 3.38
C LYS A 69 -10.58 -12.66 2.89
N PRO A 70 -11.45 -13.52 2.35
CA PRO A 70 -11.04 -14.78 1.74
C PRO A 70 -10.02 -14.55 0.63
N ALA A 71 -9.03 -15.45 0.52
CA ALA A 71 -7.99 -15.35 -0.51
C ALA A 71 -8.56 -15.34 -1.95
N SER A 72 -9.73 -15.94 -2.16
CA SER A 72 -10.47 -15.92 -3.43
C SER A 72 -10.98 -14.54 -3.84
N GLU A 73 -11.09 -13.60 -2.90
CA GLU A 73 -11.54 -12.23 -3.16
C GLU A 73 -10.39 -11.25 -3.34
N ILE A 74 -9.15 -11.65 -3.04
CA ILE A 74 -7.97 -10.79 -3.11
C ILE A 74 -7.34 -10.91 -4.49
N ARG A 75 -7.32 -9.80 -5.24
CA ARG A 75 -6.67 -9.75 -6.56
C ARG A 75 -5.22 -9.33 -6.43
N ILE A 76 -4.36 -9.91 -7.26
CA ILE A 76 -2.94 -9.54 -7.33
C ILE A 76 -2.76 -8.04 -7.65
N GLY A 77 -3.65 -7.46 -8.47
CA GLY A 77 -3.65 -6.03 -8.77
C GLY A 77 -3.82 -5.14 -7.53
N ASP A 78 -4.67 -5.55 -6.59
CA ASP A 78 -4.91 -4.80 -5.34
C ASP A 78 -3.68 -4.84 -4.43
N VAL A 79 -2.99 -5.99 -4.38
CA VAL A 79 -1.75 -6.17 -3.63
C VAL A 79 -0.65 -5.25 -4.18
N ILE A 80 -0.47 -5.23 -5.49
CA ILE A 80 0.54 -4.38 -6.14
C ILE A 80 0.21 -2.90 -5.90
N GLN A 81 -1.05 -2.50 -6.09
CA GLN A 81 -1.48 -1.12 -5.89
C GLN A 81 -1.32 -0.66 -4.43
N ALA A 82 -1.54 -1.56 -3.47
CA ALA A 82 -1.32 -1.28 -2.06
C ALA A 82 0.16 -1.06 -1.73
N VAL A 83 1.07 -1.83 -2.33
CA VAL A 83 2.50 -1.82 -1.97
C VAL A 83 3.31 -0.78 -2.75
N ASP A 84 3.06 -0.63 -4.05
CA ASP A 84 3.76 0.33 -4.90
C ASP A 84 3.08 1.72 -4.90
N GLY A 85 1.88 1.82 -4.33
CA GLY A 85 1.05 3.02 -4.37
C GLY A 85 0.27 3.15 -5.67
N PRO A 86 -0.51 4.23 -5.85
CA PRO A 86 -1.18 4.47 -7.11
C PRO A 86 -0.12 4.52 -8.21
N ILE A 87 -0.37 3.80 -9.31
CA ILE A 87 0.44 3.83 -10.53
C ILE A 87 0.26 5.21 -11.19
N ALA A 88 0.69 6.26 -10.49
CA ALA A 88 0.85 7.56 -11.07
C ALA A 88 2.02 7.40 -12.03
N MET A 89 1.73 7.46 -13.34
CA MET A 89 2.73 7.85 -14.32
C MET A 89 3.60 8.91 -13.66
N PRO A 90 4.95 8.75 -13.59
CA PRO A 90 5.79 9.78 -13.01
C PRO A 90 5.43 11.04 -13.76
N ALA A 91 4.73 11.95 -13.08
CA ALA A 91 4.29 13.18 -13.69
C ALA A 91 5.59 13.89 -14.00
N ARG A 92 6.05 13.76 -15.25
CA ARG A 92 7.20 14.47 -15.77
C ARG A 92 6.87 15.91 -15.42
N ALA A 93 7.55 16.43 -14.41
CA ALA A 93 7.24 17.73 -13.86
C ALA A 93 7.27 18.68 -15.05
N LEU A 94 6.09 19.11 -15.51
CA LEU A 94 6.03 20.05 -16.62
C LEU A 94 6.85 21.24 -16.15
N PRO A 95 7.84 21.70 -16.92
CA PRO A 95 8.64 22.84 -16.51
C PRO A 95 7.66 23.97 -16.16
N ARG A 96 7.79 24.54 -14.95
CA ARG A 96 6.94 25.66 -14.55
C ARG A 96 7.14 26.76 -15.59
N LEU A 97 6.13 26.98 -16.44
CA LEU A 97 6.14 28.10 -17.37
C LEU A 97 6.11 29.36 -16.51
N ARG A 98 7.27 30.03 -16.43
CA ARG A 98 7.38 31.35 -15.82
C ARG A 98 6.55 32.30 -16.68
N ASN A 99 5.47 32.83 -16.14
CA ASN A 99 4.78 33.96 -16.74
C ASN A 99 5.72 35.18 -16.76
N GLY A 100 5.54 36.08 -17.72
CA GLY A 100 6.39 37.27 -17.94
C GLY A 100 6.45 38.27 -16.78
N ASN A 101 5.74 38.01 -15.69
CA ASN A 101 5.52 38.94 -14.58
C ASN A 101 6.17 38.45 -13.27
N GLY A 102 6.91 37.33 -13.27
CA GLY A 102 7.72 36.90 -12.12
C GLY A 102 6.94 36.36 -10.90
N HIS A 103 5.63 36.10 -11.00
CA HIS A 103 4.82 35.57 -9.90
C HIS A 103 4.58 34.06 -10.02
N LEU A 104 4.95 33.31 -8.99
CA LEU A 104 4.64 31.88 -8.83
C LEU A 104 3.14 31.70 -8.61
N THR A 105 2.38 31.37 -9.65
CA THR A 105 0.98 30.93 -9.46
C THR A 105 0.96 29.43 -9.21
N CYS A 106 0.45 29.03 -8.04
CA CYS A 106 0.15 27.64 -7.76
C CYS A 106 -1.10 27.26 -8.58
N ALA A 107 -0.97 26.31 -9.52
CA ALA A 107 -2.08 25.82 -10.34
C ALA A 107 -3.09 24.92 -9.55
N ALA A 108 -2.97 24.86 -8.22
CA ALA A 108 -3.85 24.11 -7.33
C ALA A 108 -4.70 25.06 -6.44
N GLY A 109 -5.26 26.11 -7.04
CA GLY A 109 -6.03 27.12 -6.31
C GLY A 109 -7.16 27.69 -7.14
N ARG A 110 -8.25 26.94 -7.32
CA ARG A 110 -9.54 27.56 -7.66
C ARG A 110 -10.72 26.78 -7.06
N ALA A 111 -11.16 27.31 -5.92
CA ALA A 111 -12.55 27.53 -5.52
C ALA A 111 -13.48 26.31 -5.35
N ILE A 112 -13.49 25.74 -4.14
CA ILE A 112 -14.73 25.37 -3.44
C ILE A 112 -14.92 26.34 -2.27
N SER A 113 -15.70 27.42 -2.45
CA SER A 113 -16.43 28.09 -1.36
C SER A 113 -17.22 29.29 -1.90
N LYS A 114 -18.55 29.18 -1.91
CA LYS A 114 -19.52 30.24 -1.55
C LYS A 114 -20.77 29.52 -1.02
N HIS A 115 -20.87 29.39 0.31
CA HIS A 115 -21.63 30.27 1.22
C HIS A 115 -23.14 29.97 1.20
N ASN A 116 -23.54 29.18 2.19
CA ASN A 116 -24.85 29.17 2.85
C ASN A 116 -24.91 30.37 3.83
N GLU A 117 -26.12 30.75 4.27
CA GLU A 117 -26.51 31.86 5.18
C GLU A 117 -26.73 33.21 4.43
N HIS A 118 -27.94 33.77 4.23
CA HIS A 118 -29.31 33.58 4.76
C HIS A 118 -30.37 33.69 3.64
#